data_AF-A0A831TQP9-F1
#
_entry.id   AF-A0A831TQP9-F1
#
_cell.length_a   1.000
_cell.length_b   1.000
_cell.length_c   1.000
_cell.angle_alpha   90.00
_cell.angle_beta   90.00
_cell.angle_gamma   90.00
#
_symmetry.space_group_name_H-M   'P 1'
#
loop_
_entity.id
_entity.type
_entity.pdbx_description
1 polymer ?
#
loop_
_entity_poly.entity_id
_entity_poly.type
_entity_poly.pdbx_seq_one_letter_code
_entity_poly.pdbx_strand_id
1 'polypeptide(L)' 'MKNIVRIEIDPDYEKAGSSGAEGLFQVISIYGYDEDDNRIDLTNKIDQGTFFETYQDVVKEIGLDPDKIDIDY' A
#
# COMPACT_ATOMS: atom_id res chain seq x y z
N MET A 1 -8.15 16.65 3.26
CA MET A 1 -7.91 15.52 2.33
C MET A 1 -9.27 14.97 1.96
N LYS A 2 -9.49 14.59 0.70
CA LYS A 2 -10.70 13.83 0.34
C LYS A 2 -10.69 12.51 1.12
N ASN A 3 -11.86 12.02 1.48
CA ASN A 3 -12.00 10.75 2.19
C ASN A 3 -11.62 9.62 1.24
N ILE A 4 -10.53 8.89 1.52
CA ILE A 4 -10.13 7.72 0.73
C ILE A 4 -10.92 6.53 1.28
N VAL A 5 -11.63 5.83 0.40
CA VAL A 5 -12.49 4.69 0.77
C VAL A 5 -11.96 3.35 0.26
N ARG A 6 -11.10 3.39 -0.75
CA ARG A 6 -10.43 2.20 -1.32
C ARG A 6 -8.98 2.52 -1.65
N ILE A 7 -8.11 1.52 -1.53
CA ILE A 7 -6.72 1.57 -1.96
C ILE A 7 -6.39 0.36 -2.82
N GLU A 8 -5.51 0.57 -3.79
CA GLU A 8 -4.90 -0.44 -4.64
C GLU A 8 -3.39 -0.43 -4.36
N ILE A 9 -2.84 -1.59 -4.01
CA ILE A 9 -1.43 -1.77 -3.67
C ILE A 9 -0.81 -2.71 -4.69
N ASP A 10 0.30 -2.29 -5.31
CA ASP A 10 1.08 -3.13 -6.23
C ASP A 10 2.33 -3.68 -5.50
N PRO A 11 2.33 -4.97 -5.09
CA PRO A 11 3.42 -5.55 -4.30
C PRO A 11 4.55 -6.14 -5.16
N ASP A 12 5.79 -6.03 -4.68
CA ASP A 12 6.99 -6.69 -5.19
C ASP A 12 7.50 -7.75 -4.19
N TYR A 13 7.16 -9.01 -4.47
CA TYR A 13 7.62 -10.18 -3.70
C TYR A 13 8.97 -10.70 -4.18
N GLU A 14 9.34 -10.51 -5.45
CA GLU A 14 10.58 -11.04 -6.01
C GLU A 14 11.79 -10.35 -5.39
N LYS A 15 11.71 -9.03 -5.25
CA LYS A 15 12.79 -8.24 -4.68
C LYS A 15 12.99 -8.51 -3.20
N ALA A 16 11.90 -8.80 -2.47
CA ALA A 16 11.96 -9.27 -1.09
C ALA A 16 12.69 -10.62 -0.95
N GLY A 17 12.35 -11.60 -1.79
CA GLY A 17 13.05 -12.88 -1.84
C GLY A 17 14.55 -12.71 -2.14
N SER A 18 14.90 -11.89 -3.13
CA SER A 18 16.30 -11.65 -3.53
C SER A 18 17.13 -10.92 -2.46
N SER A 19 16.48 -10.26 -1.50
CA SER A 19 17.10 -9.51 -0.40
C SER A 19 17.17 -10.30 0.92
N GLY A 20 16.76 -11.57 0.94
CA GLY A 20 16.70 -12.40 2.15
C GLY A 20 15.52 -12.06 3.08
N ALA A 21 14.53 -11.32 2.59
CA ALA A 21 13.31 -10.93 3.29
C ALA A 21 12.13 -11.83 2.87
N GLU A 22 12.35 -13.15 2.85
CA GLU A 22 11.34 -14.13 2.46
C GLU A 22 10.08 -14.01 3.32
N GLY A 23 8.91 -14.04 2.67
CA GLY A 23 7.61 -13.86 3.33
C GLY A 23 7.16 -12.39 3.48
N LEU A 24 7.99 -11.43 3.09
CA LEU A 24 7.64 -10.01 3.02
C LEU A 24 7.49 -9.53 1.56
N PHE A 25 7.05 -8.28 1.37
CA PHE A 25 7.03 -7.60 0.08
C PHE A 25 7.44 -6.14 0.19
N GLN A 26 7.98 -5.58 -0.90
CA GLN A 26 8.05 -4.12 -1.07
C GLN A 26 6.82 -3.66 -1.84
N VAL A 27 6.54 -2.35 -1.84
CA VAL A 27 5.41 -1.80 -2.59
C VAL A 27 5.92 -0.95 -3.75
N ILE A 28 5.54 -1.33 -4.96
CA ILE A 28 5.89 -0.63 -6.21
C ILE A 28 5.08 0.67 -6.30
N SER A 29 3.77 0.59 -6.10
CA SER A 29 2.87 1.73 -6.20
C SER A 29 1.65 1.59 -5.27
N ILE A 30 1.07 2.75 -4.91
CA ILE A 30 -0.17 2.82 -4.12
C ILE A 30 -1.08 3.87 -4.74
N TYR A 31 -2.34 3.49 -4.96
CA TYR A 31 -3.39 4.39 -5.45
C TYR A 31 -4.57 4.40 -4.49
N GLY A 32 -4.98 5.59 -4.05
CA GLY A 32 -6.21 5.78 -3.28
C GLY A 32 -7.37 6.22 -4.18
N TYR A 33 -8.58 5.81 -3.84
CA TYR A 33 -9.81 6.20 -4.51
C TYR A 33 -10.77 6.84 -3.50
N ASP A 34 -11.33 8.01 -3.87
CA ASP A 34 -12.40 8.64 -3.12
C ASP A 34 -13.78 8.03 -3.43
N GLU A 35 -14.83 8.52 -2.77
CA GLU A 35 -16.22 8.06 -2.94
C GLU A 35 -16.76 8.23 -4.37
N ASP A 36 -16.12 9.08 -5.17
CA ASP A 36 -16.47 9.36 -6.58
C ASP A 36 -15.53 8.60 -7.55
N ASP A 37 -14.77 7.60 -7.07
CA ASP A 37 -13.76 6.84 -7.83
C ASP A 37 -12.61 7.69 -8.40
N ASN A 38 -12.36 8.89 -7.88
CA ASN A 38 -11.19 9.66 -8.31
C ASN A 38 -9.90 9.07 -7.72
N ARG A 39 -8.97 8.73 -8.61
CA ARG A 39 -7.67 8.18 -8.26
C ARG A 39 -6.69 9.25 -7.77
N ILE A 40 -5.97 8.94 -6.69
CA ILE A 40 -4.93 9.76 -6.07
C ILE A 40 -3.68 8.90 -5.92
N ASP A 41 -2.55 9.36 -6.43
CA ASP A 41 -1.25 8.69 -6.24
C ASP A 41 -0.74 8.92 -4.82
N LEU A 42 -0.54 7.81 -4.10
CA LEU A 42 -0.06 7.78 -2.72
C LEU A 42 1.32 7.11 -2.61
N THR A 43 1.96 6.78 -3.73
CA THR A 43 3.25 6.07 -3.76
C THR A 43 4.35 6.81 -3.01
N ASN A 44 4.28 8.14 -2.96
CA ASN A 44 5.24 8.98 -2.22
C ASN A 44 5.04 8.98 -0.69
N LYS A 45 4.04 8.26 -0.18
CA LYS A 45 3.76 8.13 1.26
C LYS A 45 4.54 7.00 1.93
N ILE A 46 5.18 6.14 1.15
CA ILE A 46 5.95 5.01 1.65
C ILE A 46 7.43 5.15 1.26
N ASP A 47 8.31 4.60 2.09
CA ASP A 47 9.69 4.34 1.69
C ASP A 47 9.74 3.06 0.85
N GLN A 48 10.24 3.17 -0.38
CA GLN A 48 10.40 2.08 -1.34
C GLN A 48 11.46 1.04 -0.89
N GLY A 49 12.25 1.35 0.14
CA GLY A 49 13.15 0.41 0.81
C GLY A 49 12.47 -0.47 1.85
N THR A 50 11.26 -0.14 2.29
CA THR A 50 10.56 -0.83 3.37
C THR A 50 9.98 -2.16 2.90
N PHE A 51 10.09 -3.18 3.75
CA PHE A 51 9.42 -4.47 3.59
C PHE A 51 8.22 -4.54 4.52
N PHE A 52 7.10 -5.02 3.98
CA PHE A 52 5.83 -5.17 4.68
C PHE A 52 5.45 -6.65 4.77
N GLU A 53 4.80 -7.03 5.87
CA GLU A 53 4.29 -8.38 6.08
C GLU A 53 2.85 -8.49 5.58
N THR A 54 2.04 -7.44 5.79
CA THR A 54 0.64 -7.41 5.37
C THR A 54 0.28 -6.11 4.64
N TYR A 55 -0.75 -6.16 3.80
CA TYR A 55 -1.31 -4.96 3.17
C TYR A 55 -1.85 -3.95 4.20
N GLN A 56 -2.30 -4.43 5.37
CA GLN A 56 -2.75 -3.58 6.47
C GLN A 56 -1.60 -2.72 7.04
N ASP A 57 -0.36 -3.21 7.00
CA ASP A 57 0.80 -2.44 7.44
C ASP A 57 1.09 -1.29 6.47
N VAL A 58 0.91 -1.51 5.17
CA VAL A 58 0.99 -0.46 4.15
C VAL A 58 -0.06 0.62 4.40
N VAL A 59 -1.30 0.24 4.71
CA VAL A 59 -2.39 1.19 5.03
C VAL A 59 -2.06 2.06 6.24
N LYS A 60 -1.54 1.44 7.30
CA LYS A 60 -1.14 2.15 8.52
C LYS A 60 0.01 3.11 8.24
N GLU A 61 1.00 2.70 7.44
CA GLU A 61 2.16 3.52 7.06
C GLU A 61 1.74 4.80 6.35
N ILE A 62 0.76 4.73 5.44
CA ILE A 62 0.24 5.90 4.73
C ILE A 62 -0.75 6.75 5.57
N GLY A 63 -0.96 6.38 6.84
CA GLY A 63 -1.76 7.12 7.82
C GLY A 63 -3.27 6.90 7.70
N LEU A 64 -3.70 5.78 7.12
CA LEU A 64 -5.10 5.40 6.99
C LEU A 64 -5.46 4.29 7.98
N ASP A 65 -6.77 4.10 8.20
CA ASP A 65 -7.31 3.07 9.09
C ASP A 65 -7.68 1.82 8.26
N PRO A 66 -6.94 0.70 8.40
CA PRO A 66 -7.20 -0.51 7.61
C PRO A 66 -8.55 -1.15 7.87
N ASP A 67 -9.21 -0.85 9.00
CA ASP A 67 -10.54 -1.37 9.32
C ASP A 67 -11.66 -0.55 8.66
N LYS A 68 -11.33 0.58 8.02
CA LYS A 68 -12.28 1.52 7.40
C LYS A 68 -12.08 1.71 5.90
N ILE A 69 -11.17 0.96 5.30
CA ILE A 69 -10.81 1.11 3.90
C ILE A 69 -10.87 -0.24 3.21
N ASP A 70 -11.33 -0.24 1.96
CA ASP A 70 -11.26 -1.41 1.11
C ASP A 70 -9.85 -1.54 0.50
N ILE A 71 -9.31 -2.76 0.46
CA ILE A 71 -7.92 -3.01 0.07
C ILE A 71 -7.90 -4.00 -1.10
N ASP A 72 -7.49 -3.50 -2.26
CA ASP A 72 -7.22 -4.29 -3.47
C ASP A 72 -5.70 -4.50 -3.63
N TYR A 73 -5.30 -5.70 -4.05
CA TYR A 73 -3.91 -6.10 -4.24
C TYR A 73 -3.73 -7.21 -5.29
#